data_AF-A0A6P2AVG4-F1
#
_entry.id   AF-A0A6P2AVG4-F1
#
_cell.length_a   1.000
_cell.length_b   1.000
_cell.length_c   1.000
_cell.angle_alpha   90.00
_cell.angle_beta   90.00
_cell.angle_gamma   90.00
#
_symmetry.space_group_name_H-M   'P 1'
#
loop_
_entity.id
_entity.type
_entity.pdbx_description
1 polymer ?
#
loop_
_entity_poly.entity_id
_entity_poly.type
_entity_poly.pdbx_seq_one_letter_code
_entity_poly.pdbx_strand_id
1 'polypeptide(L)' 'MPDLLEQGAQWLNDQQREHASRTVVYQRGEHSVDVPAMVGRTVHEVENTYGVIEKVETRDFI' A
#
# COMPACT_ATOMS: atom_id res chain seq x y z
N MET A 1 1.68 10.45 -29.87
CA MET A 1 0.88 9.24 -29.58
C MET A 1 0.91 9.07 -28.08
N PRO A 2 -0.24 9.06 -27.41
CA PRO A 2 -0.26 8.95 -25.96
C PRO A 2 0.23 7.55 -25.56
N ASP A 3 0.98 7.44 -24.46
CA ASP A 3 1.55 6.17 -24.00
C ASP A 3 0.41 5.27 -23.52
N LEU A 4 0.10 4.24 -24.30
CA LEU A 4 -1.01 3.32 -24.02
C LEU A 4 -0.76 2.49 -22.77
N LEU A 5 0.51 2.21 -22.43
CA LEU A 5 0.86 1.46 -21.24
C LEU A 5 0.68 2.33 -19.99
N GLU A 6 1.11 3.59 -20.05
CA GLU A 6 0.90 4.55 -18.98
C GLU A 6 -0.60 4.76 -18.70
N GLN A 7 -1.40 4.98 -19.75
CA GLN A 7 -2.86 5.14 -19.61
C GLN A 7 -3.53 3.88 -19.05
N GLY A 8 -3.14 2.70 -19.53
CA GLY A 8 -3.67 1.43 -19.01
C GLY A 8 -3.32 1.22 -17.54
N ALA A 9 -2.09 1.55 -17.15
CA ALA A 9 -1.66 1.47 -15.75
C ALA A 9 -2.44 2.44 -14.85
N GLN A 10 -2.65 3.67 -15.32
CA GLN A 10 -3.44 4.67 -14.60
C GLN A 10 -4.88 4.20 -14.39
N TRP A 11 -5.52 3.69 -15.45
CA TRP A 11 -6.89 3.17 -15.38
C TRP A 11 -7.01 2.00 -14.39
N LEU A 12 -6.06 1.06 -14.39
CA LEU A 12 -6.04 -0.05 -13.42
C LEU A 12 -5.89 0.44 -11.97
N ASN A 13 -5.05 1.44 -11.74
CA ASN A 13 -4.91 2.05 -10.42
C ASN A 13 -6.21 2.72 -9.95
N ASP A 14 -6.91 3.41 -10.85
CA ASP A 14 -8.18 4.06 -10.53
C ASP A 14 -9.24 3.01 -10.15
N GLN A 15 -9.34 1.92 -10.93
CA GLN A 15 -10.23 0.79 -10.61
C GLN A 15 -9.88 0.11 -9.28
N GLN A 16 -8.58 -0.06 -9.00
CA GLN A 16 -8.13 -0.62 -7.73
C GLN A 16 -8.50 0.30 -6.56
N ARG A 17 -8.30 1.60 -6.70
CA ARG A 17 -8.69 2.59 -5.68
C ARG A 17 -10.19 2.60 -5.45
N GLU A 18 -11.00 2.50 -6.50
CA GLU A 18 -12.46 2.52 -6.39
C GLU A 18 -13.01 1.28 -5.68
N HIS A 19 -12.47 0.10 -5.98
CA HIS A 19 -13.08 -1.18 -5.56
C HIS A 19 -12.34 -1.91 -4.44
N ALA A 20 -11.05 -1.63 -4.22
CA ALA A 20 -10.22 -2.30 -3.22
C ALA A 20 -9.84 -1.40 -2.03
N SER A 21 -10.25 -0.13 -2.02
CA SER A 21 -10.02 0.77 -0.88
C SER A 21 -11.11 0.66 0.17
N ARG A 22 -10.76 1.06 1.40
CA ARG A 22 -11.68 1.30 2.51
C ARG A 22 -11.36 2.64 3.13
N THR A 23 -12.39 3.35 3.59
CA THR A 23 -12.19 4.58 4.36
C THR A 23 -11.56 4.23 5.70
N VAL A 24 -10.42 4.84 6.00
CA VAL A 24 -9.73 4.76 7.29
C VAL A 24 -9.47 6.16 7.83
N VAL A 25 -9.39 6.28 9.15
CA VAL A 25 -9.04 7.54 9.81
C VAL A 25 -7.52 7.59 9.96
N TYR A 26 -6.86 8.46 9.21
CA TYR A 26 -5.46 8.80 9.46
C TYR A 26 -5.40 9.83 10.58
N GLN A 27 -4.67 9.51 11.66
CA GLN A 27 -4.49 10.40 12.79
C GLN A 27 -3.01 10.74 12.99
N ARG A 28 -2.72 12.02 13.17
CA ARG A 28 -1.40 12.55 13.53
C ARG A 28 -1.53 13.57 14.65
N GLY A 29 -1.21 13.15 15.88
CA GLY A 29 -1.43 13.96 17.07
C GLY A 29 -2.93 14.24 17.26
N GLU A 30 -3.31 15.51 17.37
CA GLU A 30 -4.71 15.95 17.50
C GLU A 30 -5.43 16.09 16.15
N HIS A 31 -4.72 15.95 15.02
CA HIS A 31 -5.33 16.06 13.69
C HIS A 31 -5.74 14.70 13.15
N SER A 32 -6.92 14.62 12.55
CA SER A 32 -7.40 13.42 11.85
C SER A 32 -8.06 13.77 10.52
N VAL A 33 -7.96 12.85 9.56
CA VAL A 33 -8.63 12.95 8.26
C VAL A 33 -9.04 11.58 7.77
N ASP A 34 -10.23 11.50 7.16
CA ASP A 34 -10.72 10.29 6.50
C ASP A 34 -10.06 10.16 5.14
N VAL A 35 -9.39 9.03 4.91
CA VAL A 35 -8.70 8.74 3.64
C VAL A 35 -9.12 7.37 3.11
N PRO A 36 -9.33 7.21 1.80
CA PRO A 36 -9.46 5.89 1.19
C PRO A 36 -8.07 5.25 1.14
N ALA A 37 -7.90 4.11 1.82
CA ALA A 37 -6.64 3.36 1.82
C ALA A 37 -6.88 1.90 1.47
N MET A 38 -5.89 1.27 0.85
CA MET A 38 -5.94 -0.16 0.50
C MET A 38 -5.21 -0.98 1.56
N VAL A 39 -5.63 -2.23 1.78
CA VAL A 39 -4.87 -3.11 2.66
C VAL A 39 -3.60 -3.55 1.94
N GLY A 40 -2.47 -3.05 2.43
CA GLY A 40 -1.13 -3.35 1.96
C GLY A 40 -0.58 -4.67 2.47
N ARG A 41 0.58 -5.03 1.89
CA ARG A 41 1.45 -6.07 2.41
C ARG A 41 2.87 -5.54 2.39
N THR A 42 3.37 -5.19 3.57
CA THR A 42 4.77 -4.82 3.75
C THR A 42 5.54 -6.06 4.21
N VAL A 43 6.58 -6.42 3.47
CA VAL A 43 7.46 -7.54 3.82
C VAL A 43 8.78 -6.96 4.30
N HIS A 44 9.13 -7.26 5.53
CA HIS A 44 10.45 -6.95 6.08
C HIS A 44 11.29 -8.22 6.04
N GLU A 45 12.46 -8.12 5.41
CA GLU A 45 13.43 -9.20 5.33
C GLU A 45 14.74 -8.72 5.96
N VAL A 46 15.21 -9.46 6.97
CA VAL A 46 16.43 -9.12 7.73
C VAL A 46 17.30 -10.36 7.81
N GLU A 47 18.54 -10.25 7.34
CA GLU A 47 19.55 -11.27 7.58
C GLU A 47 20.21 -11.01 8.93
N ASN A 48 20.18 -12.00 9.82
CA ASN A 48 20.84 -11.89 11.12
C ASN A 48 22.32 -12.32 11.05
N THR A 49 23.06 -12.08 12.14
CA THR A 49 24.52 -12.34 12.21
C THR A 49 24.90 -13.81 12.00
N TYR A 50 23.94 -14.73 12.07
CA TYR A 50 24.14 -16.17 11.87
C TYR A 50 23.75 -16.65 10.46
N GLY A 51 23.44 -15.72 9.55
CA GLY A 51 23.05 -16.04 8.17
C GLY A 51 21.62 -16.57 8.04
N VAL A 52 20.76 -16.34 9.04
CA VAL A 52 19.33 -16.68 8.96
C VAL A 52 18.55 -15.48 8.44
N ILE A 53 17.67 -15.74 7.47
CA ILE A 53 16.74 -14.74 6.94
C ILE A 53 15.47 -14.75 7.78
N GLU A 54 15.20 -13.64 8.46
CA GLU A 54 13.96 -13.39 9.17
C GLU A 54 13.02 -12.60 8.26
N LYS A 55 11.86 -13.20 7.94
CA LYS A 55 10.82 -12.59 7.12
C LYS A 55 9.59 -12.29 7.97
N VAL A 56 9.22 -11.02 8.05
CA VAL A 56 7.99 -10.57 8.72
C VAL A 56 7.04 -10.00 7.68
N GLU A 57 5.84 -10.56 7.62
CA GLU A 57 4.76 -10.05 6.78
C GLU A 57 3.78 -9.24 7.61
N THR A 58 3.68 -7.94 7.32
CA THR A 58 2.78 -7.02 7.98
C THR A 58 1.62 -6.67 7.05
N ARG A 59 0.41 -6.61 7.60
CA ARG A 59 -0.77 -6.05 6.93
C ARG A 59 -0.99 -4.64 7.45
N ASP A 60 -0.86 -3.66 6.57
CA ASP A 60 -1.03 -2.24 6.86
C ASP A 60 -1.97 -1.59 5.83
N PHE A 61 -2.12 -0.27 5.90
CA PHE A 61 -2.86 0.52 4.91
C PHE A 61 -1.88 1.35 4.07
N ILE A 62 -2.09 1.38 2.76
CA ILE A 62 -1.30 2.13 1.76
C ILE A 62 -2.20 3.17 1.08
#